data_AF-A0A1V5WV62-F1
#
_entry.id   AF-A0A1V5WV62-F1
#
_cell.length_a   1.000
_cell.length_b   1.000
_cell.length_c   1.000
_cell.angle_alpha   90.00
_cell.angle_beta   90.00
_cell.angle_gamma   90.00
#
_symmetry.space_group_name_H-M   'P 1'
#
loop_
_entity.id
_entity.type
_entity.pdbx_description
1 polymer ?
#
loop_
_entity_poly.entity_id
_entity_poly.type
_entity_poly.pdbx_seq_one_letter_code
_entity_poly.pdbx_strand_id
1 'polypeptide(L)'
;MVPLVGNYLRSVFTQSKRRYEIISIPSSSTLSWAQEHGLRDAVYRYDPQVILISLGSNELFDPNPNRRAAAIRQIVSETRGRPCLWVGPPAWKKDKGFLQVLRENMGHCRYFDSTQLKLERMADGRHPSWNGSYHWAEAVWKELGGTEPLPTGQGKPSSP
;
A
#
# COMPACT_ATOMS: atom_id res chain seq x y z
N MET A 1 13.11 -5.23 11.11
CA MET A 1 11.79 -4.68 10.78
C MET A 1 11.79 -4.20 9.33
N VAL A 2 10.70 -4.38 8.59
CA VAL A 2 10.57 -3.89 7.20
C VAL A 2 9.98 -2.47 7.20
N PRO A 3 10.60 -1.50 6.51
CA PRO A 3 10.07 -0.14 6.40
C PRO A 3 8.79 -0.11 5.56
N LEU A 4 7.66 0.34 6.13
CA LEU A 4 6.41 0.50 5.41
C LEU A 4 6.28 1.92 4.88
N VAL A 5 5.75 2.06 3.66
CA VAL A 5 5.39 3.37 3.07
C VAL A 5 4.47 4.18 4.00
N GLY A 6 3.52 3.51 4.67
CA GLY A 6 2.57 4.13 5.59
C GLY A 6 3.21 4.75 6.84
N ASN A 7 4.40 4.29 7.25
CA ASN A 7 5.06 4.83 8.45
C ASN A 7 5.36 6.33 8.29
N TYR A 8 5.79 6.74 7.10
CA TYR A 8 6.19 8.12 6.82
C TYR A 8 4.99 9.04 6.57
N LEU A 9 3.83 8.50 6.19
CA LEU A 9 2.59 9.27 6.00
C LEU A 9 1.94 9.64 7.34
N ARG A 10 2.16 8.85 8.40
CA ARG A 10 1.54 9.04 9.72
C ARG A 10 1.72 10.45 10.26
N SER A 11 2.95 10.97 10.19
CA SER A 11 3.33 12.26 10.78
C SER A 11 2.48 13.41 10.26
N VAL A 12 2.17 13.41 8.96
CA VAL A 12 1.37 14.47 8.30
C VAL A 12 -0.08 14.45 8.78
N PHE A 13 -0.67 13.27 8.92
CA PHE A 13 -2.02 13.13 9.44
C PHE A 13 -2.10 13.49 10.93
N THR A 14 -1.12 13.05 11.74
CA THR A 14 -1.13 13.36 13.17
C THR A 14 -0.88 14.83 13.48
N GLN A 15 0.00 15.50 12.73
CA GLN A 15 0.25 16.95 12.88
C GLN A 15 -0.98 17.78 12.54
N SER A 16 -1.77 17.33 11.56
CA SER A 16 -3.07 17.93 11.22
C SER A 16 -4.22 17.50 12.13
N LYS A 17 -3.92 16.85 13.28
CA LYS A 17 -4.89 16.30 14.24
C LYS A 17 -5.89 15.31 13.61
N ARG A 18 -5.52 14.71 12.47
CA ARG A 18 -6.31 13.66 11.82
C ARG A 18 -5.88 12.30 12.37
N ARG A 19 -6.84 11.39 12.48
CA ARG A 19 -6.58 10.01 12.85
C ARG A 19 -5.92 9.26 11.69
N TYR A 20 -4.90 8.45 12.00
CA TYR A 20 -4.22 7.61 11.03
C TYR A 20 -3.90 6.24 11.63
N GLU A 21 -4.38 5.18 11.00
CA GLU A 21 -4.21 3.80 11.44
C GLU A 21 -3.49 3.01 10.34
N ILE A 22 -2.55 2.15 10.74
CA ILE A 22 -1.87 1.21 9.83
C ILE A 22 -2.18 -0.19 10.31
N ILE A 23 -2.69 -1.02 9.41
CA ILE A 23 -2.80 -2.46 9.61
C ILE A 23 -1.92 -3.11 8.54
N SER A 24 -0.93 -3.88 8.99
CA SER A 24 0.03 -4.52 8.10
C SER A 24 0.34 -5.92 8.58
N ILE A 25 0.20 -6.90 7.69
CA ILE A 25 0.52 -8.30 7.94
C ILE A 25 1.71 -8.66 7.04
N PRO A 26 2.87 -9.05 7.61
CA PRO A 26 4.03 -9.47 6.82
C PRO A 26 3.69 -10.58 5.83
N SER A 27 4.24 -10.50 4.62
CA SER A 27 4.04 -11.51 3.56
C SER A 27 2.59 -11.74 3.12
N SER A 28 1.65 -10.87 3.50
CA SER A 28 0.25 -10.97 3.10
C SER A 28 0.05 -10.75 1.59
N SER A 29 -1.10 -11.21 1.09
CA SER A 29 -1.48 -11.13 -0.32
C SER A 29 -2.94 -10.71 -0.46
N THR A 30 -3.36 -10.36 -1.67
CA THR A 30 -4.77 -10.15 -2.02
C THR A 30 -5.67 -11.30 -1.58
N LEU A 31 -5.22 -12.57 -1.71
CA LEU A 31 -6.01 -13.72 -1.26
C LEU A 31 -6.18 -13.75 0.25
N SER A 32 -5.09 -13.55 1.01
CA SER A 32 -5.16 -13.63 2.47
C SER A 32 -6.04 -12.51 3.04
N TRP A 33 -5.91 -11.29 2.53
CA TRP A 33 -6.74 -10.16 2.95
C TRP A 33 -8.22 -10.35 2.61
N ALA A 34 -8.53 -10.88 1.42
CA ALA A 34 -9.91 -11.19 1.03
C ALA A 34 -10.52 -12.30 1.91
N GLN A 35 -9.73 -13.29 2.33
CA GLN A 35 -10.19 -14.40 3.17
C GLN A 35 -10.38 -13.99 4.63
N GLU A 36 -9.46 -13.19 5.17
CA GLU A 36 -9.46 -12.79 6.58
C GLU A 36 -10.41 -11.61 6.86
N HIS A 37 -10.88 -10.91 5.83
CA HIS A 37 -11.72 -9.71 5.94
C HIS A 37 -11.11 -8.60 6.82
N GLY A 38 -9.78 -8.52 6.88
CA GLY A 38 -9.08 -7.54 7.72
C GLY A 38 -9.40 -6.09 7.36
N LEU A 39 -9.64 -5.79 6.07
CA LEU A 39 -10.04 -4.44 5.64
C LEU A 39 -11.47 -4.13 6.07
N ARG A 40 -12.42 -5.06 5.88
CA ARG A 40 -13.79 -4.92 6.37
C ARG A 40 -13.83 -4.57 7.86
N ASP A 41 -13.12 -5.33 8.68
CA ASP A 41 -13.11 -5.15 10.14
C ASP A 41 -12.48 -3.80 10.53
N ALA A 42 -11.45 -3.36 9.80
CA ALA A 42 -10.85 -2.04 9.96
C ALA A 42 -11.82 -0.91 9.58
N VAL A 43 -12.54 -1.05 8.46
CA VAL A 43 -13.53 -0.07 8.00
C VAL A 43 -14.66 0.06 9.02
N TYR A 44 -15.15 -1.05 9.59
CA TYR A 44 -16.15 -1.01 10.65
C TYR A 44 -15.65 -0.36 11.94
N ARG A 45 -14.41 -0.64 12.33
CA ARG A 45 -13.83 -0.14 13.59
C ARG A 45 -13.48 1.34 13.53
N TYR A 46 -12.96 1.80 12.41
CA TYR A 46 -12.30 3.11 12.31
C TYR A 46 -13.07 4.12 11.47
N ASP A 47 -14.06 3.69 10.70
CA ASP A 47 -14.85 4.52 9.77
C ASP A 47 -14.00 5.53 8.97
N PRO A 48 -13.01 5.06 8.18
CA PRO A 48 -12.05 5.94 7.53
C PRO A 48 -12.70 6.77 6.42
N GLN A 49 -12.26 8.02 6.26
CA GLN A 49 -12.66 8.87 5.13
C GLN A 49 -11.93 8.52 3.83
N VAL A 50 -10.69 8.02 3.94
CA VAL A 50 -9.85 7.61 2.82
C VAL A 50 -9.14 6.33 3.21
N ILE A 51 -9.04 5.38 2.28
CA ILE A 51 -8.36 4.09 2.48
C ILE A 51 -7.15 4.00 1.55
N LEU A 52 -5.98 3.67 2.11
CA LEU A 52 -4.79 3.37 1.33
C LEU A 52 -4.54 1.86 1.35
N ILE A 53 -4.54 1.24 0.17
CA ILE A 53 -4.29 -0.19 0.01
C ILE A 53 -2.90 -0.37 -0.60
N SER A 54 -1.99 -1.01 0.12
CA SER A 54 -0.62 -1.29 -0.36
C SER A 54 -0.40 -2.79 -0.42
N LEU A 55 -0.90 -3.43 -1.49
CA LEU A 55 -0.82 -4.88 -1.73
C LEU A 55 -0.42 -5.17 -3.18
N GLY A 56 0.18 -6.34 -3.42
CA GLY A 56 0.52 -6.82 -4.77
C GLY A 56 1.98 -7.26 -4.97
N SER A 57 2.89 -6.90 -4.05
CA SER A 57 4.32 -7.23 -4.17
C SER A 57 4.59 -8.74 -4.20
N ASN A 58 3.74 -9.55 -3.56
CA ASN A 58 3.89 -10.99 -3.47
C ASN A 58 3.29 -11.72 -4.69
N GLU A 59 2.51 -11.01 -5.51
CA GLU A 59 1.85 -11.54 -6.69
C GLU A 59 2.58 -11.21 -7.99
N LEU A 60 3.59 -10.33 -7.96
CA LEU A 60 4.40 -9.96 -9.15
C LEU A 60 4.92 -11.17 -9.92
N PHE A 61 5.22 -12.28 -9.24
CA PHE A 61 5.77 -13.48 -9.84
C PHE A 61 4.77 -14.65 -9.92
N ASP A 62 3.50 -14.42 -9.60
CA ASP A 62 2.44 -15.42 -9.70
C ASP A 62 2.29 -15.85 -11.16
N PRO A 63 2.44 -17.14 -11.50
CA PRO A 63 2.27 -17.61 -12.87
C PRO A 63 0.81 -17.53 -13.35
N ASN A 64 -0.16 -17.45 -12.44
CA ASN A 64 -1.59 -17.49 -12.75
C ASN A 64 -2.34 -16.31 -12.10
N PRO A 65 -2.04 -15.04 -12.48
CA PRO A 65 -2.56 -13.85 -11.80
C PRO A 65 -4.08 -13.72 -11.84
N ASN A 66 -4.75 -14.27 -12.86
CA ASN A 66 -6.21 -14.20 -13.02
C ASN A 66 -6.99 -14.75 -11.80
N ARG A 67 -6.42 -15.70 -11.05
CA ARG A 67 -7.04 -16.23 -9.82
C ARG A 67 -7.22 -15.19 -8.71
N ARG A 68 -6.53 -14.05 -8.82
CA ARG A 68 -6.59 -12.95 -7.85
C ARG A 68 -7.78 -12.03 -8.08
N ALA A 69 -8.41 -12.07 -9.26
CA ALA A 69 -9.46 -11.14 -9.66
C ALA A 69 -10.63 -11.08 -8.65
N ALA A 70 -11.12 -12.23 -8.20
CA ALA A 70 -12.20 -12.30 -7.21
C ALA A 70 -11.79 -11.69 -5.85
N ALA A 71 -10.57 -11.95 -5.40
CA ALA A 71 -10.06 -11.39 -4.15
C ALA A 71 -9.85 -9.87 -4.22
N ILE A 72 -9.37 -9.35 -5.37
CA ILE A 72 -9.25 -7.91 -5.58
C ILE A 72 -10.62 -7.24 -5.48
N ARG A 73 -11.64 -7.78 -6.20
CA ARG A 73 -13.01 -7.26 -6.13
C ARG A 73 -13.59 -7.33 -4.72
N GLN A 74 -13.31 -8.43 -4.00
CA GLN A 74 -13.72 -8.58 -2.60
C GLN A 74 -13.12 -7.46 -1.73
N ILE A 75 -11.80 -7.25 -1.79
CA ILE A 75 -11.13 -6.18 -1.05
C ILE A 75 -11.73 -4.80 -1.39
N VAL A 76 -11.96 -4.51 -2.67
CA VAL A 76 -12.57 -3.23 -3.09
C VAL A 76 -13.98 -3.08 -2.52
N SER A 77 -14.78 -4.15 -2.51
CA SER A 77 -16.13 -4.11 -1.93
C SER A 77 -16.11 -3.78 -0.43
N GLU A 78 -15.08 -4.22 0.30
CA GLU A 78 -14.92 -3.96 1.73
C GLU A 78 -14.62 -2.50 2.07
N THR A 79 -14.19 -1.70 1.08
CA THR A 79 -14.11 -0.23 1.23
C THR A 79 -15.49 0.41 1.40
N ARG A 80 -16.57 -0.30 1.05
CA ARG A 80 -17.97 0.17 1.10
C ARG A 80 -18.15 1.52 0.40
N GLY A 81 -17.54 1.68 -0.78
CA GLY A 81 -17.64 2.86 -1.63
C GLY A 81 -16.84 4.09 -1.17
N ARG A 82 -16.04 3.97 -0.10
CA ARG A 82 -15.17 5.06 0.37
C ARG A 82 -14.08 5.36 -0.67
N PRO A 83 -13.60 6.62 -0.75
CA PRO A 83 -12.41 6.95 -1.51
C PRO A 83 -11.24 6.05 -1.14
N CYS A 84 -10.62 5.44 -2.15
CA CYS A 84 -9.47 4.57 -1.96
C CYS A 84 -8.38 4.84 -3.00
N LEU A 85 -7.14 4.72 -2.56
CA LEU A 85 -5.95 4.70 -3.41
C LEU A 85 -5.27 3.34 -3.22
N TRP A 86 -5.21 2.56 -4.30
CA TRP A 86 -4.37 1.38 -4.35
C TRP A 86 -2.95 1.78 -4.76
N VAL A 87 -2.04 1.74 -3.80
CA VAL A 87 -0.61 1.95 -3.99
C VAL A 87 -0.03 0.67 -4.58
N GLY A 88 0.24 0.68 -5.88
CA GLY A 88 0.86 -0.44 -6.58
C GLY A 88 2.23 -0.78 -5.98
N PRO A 89 2.72 -2.03 -6.11
CA PRO A 89 3.99 -2.43 -5.53
C PRO A 89 5.19 -1.79 -6.25
N PRO A 90 6.27 -1.41 -5.53
CA PRO A 90 7.51 -0.99 -6.16
C PRO A 90 8.23 -2.23 -6.70
N ALA A 91 8.06 -2.48 -8.00
CA ALA A 91 8.46 -3.71 -8.65
C ALA A 91 9.92 -4.10 -8.35
N TRP A 92 10.09 -5.18 -7.59
CA TRP A 92 11.39 -5.81 -7.30
C TRP A 92 11.64 -7.05 -8.16
N LYS A 93 10.62 -7.45 -8.90
CA LYS A 93 10.61 -8.59 -9.81
C LYS A 93 9.73 -8.26 -11.00
N LYS A 94 10.04 -8.88 -12.14
CA LYS A 94 9.22 -8.76 -13.36
C LYS A 94 7.78 -9.21 -13.05
N ASP A 95 6.83 -8.32 -13.31
CA ASP A 95 5.40 -8.66 -13.26
C ASP A 95 5.07 -9.71 -14.33
N LYS A 96 4.28 -10.72 -13.94
CA LYS A 96 3.76 -11.77 -14.84
C LYS A 96 2.32 -11.51 -15.29
N GLY A 97 1.84 -10.28 -15.17
CA GLY A 97 0.49 -9.86 -15.54
C GLY A 97 -0.44 -9.60 -14.36
N PHE A 98 0.06 -9.68 -13.11
CA PHE A 98 -0.76 -9.37 -11.94
C PHE A 98 -1.21 -7.91 -11.93
N LEU A 99 -0.35 -6.97 -12.35
CA LEU A 99 -0.70 -5.55 -12.31
C LEU A 99 -1.78 -5.19 -13.33
N GLN A 100 -1.90 -5.95 -14.43
CA GLN A 100 -3.04 -5.82 -15.33
C GLN A 100 -4.33 -6.31 -14.65
N VAL A 101 -4.32 -7.53 -14.10
CA VAL A 101 -5.48 -8.10 -13.40
C VAL A 101 -5.92 -7.19 -12.26
N LEU A 102 -4.98 -6.61 -11.51
CA LEU A 102 -5.27 -5.64 -10.46
C LEU A 102 -6.07 -4.45 -10.99
N ARG A 103 -5.55 -3.78 -12.02
CA ARG A 103 -6.17 -2.56 -12.58
C ARG A 103 -7.55 -2.82 -13.18
N GLU A 104 -7.75 -3.98 -13.79
CA GLU A 104 -9.04 -4.38 -14.36
C GLU A 104 -10.11 -4.69 -13.29
N ASN A 105 -9.70 -4.94 -12.04
CA ASN A 105 -10.60 -5.42 -10.98
C ASN A 105 -10.71 -4.48 -9.77
N MET A 106 -9.98 -3.36 -9.76
CA MET A 106 -9.92 -2.43 -8.62
C MET A 106 -11.16 -1.53 -8.44
N GLY A 107 -12.13 -1.61 -9.37
CA GLY A 107 -13.39 -0.88 -9.30
C GLY A 107 -13.18 0.64 -9.21
N HIS A 108 -13.79 1.27 -8.20
CA HIS A 108 -13.75 2.72 -8.00
C HIS A 108 -12.44 3.24 -7.38
N CYS A 109 -11.54 2.36 -6.94
CA CYS A 109 -10.28 2.81 -6.36
C CYS A 109 -9.37 3.44 -7.42
N ARG A 110 -8.71 4.55 -7.05
CA ARG A 110 -7.60 5.10 -7.84
C ARG A 110 -6.39 4.19 -7.74
N TYR A 111 -5.52 4.23 -8.74
CA TYR A 111 -4.26 3.47 -8.76
C TYR A 111 -3.07 4.41 -8.79
N PHE A 112 -2.10 4.16 -7.91
CA PHE A 112 -0.79 4.80 -7.95
C PHE A 112 0.26 3.78 -8.42
N ASP A 113 0.83 4.03 -9.59
CA ASP A 113 1.84 3.13 -10.18
C ASP A 113 3.22 3.35 -9.55
N SER A 114 3.62 2.45 -8.66
CA SER A 114 4.95 2.50 -8.05
C SER A 114 6.03 1.75 -8.84
N THR A 115 5.70 1.14 -10.00
CA THR A 115 6.65 0.30 -10.75
C THR A 115 7.82 1.09 -11.33
N GLN A 116 7.61 2.38 -11.61
CA GLN A 116 8.63 3.27 -12.18
C GLN A 116 9.53 3.91 -11.11
N LEU A 117 9.23 3.71 -9.82
CA LEU A 117 10.01 4.29 -8.74
C LEU A 117 11.35 3.56 -8.60
N LYS A 118 12.44 4.32 -8.74
CA LYS A 118 13.79 3.85 -8.46
C LYS A 118 14.07 4.04 -6.97
N LEU A 119 13.79 3.01 -6.20
CA LEU A 119 13.95 3.02 -4.74
C LEU A 119 15.23 2.32 -4.32
N GLU A 120 15.90 2.89 -3.32
CA GLU A 120 16.94 2.19 -2.57
C GLU A 120 16.33 0.96 -1.88
N ARG A 121 17.03 -0.17 -1.92
CA ARG A 121 16.55 -1.46 -1.39
C ARG A 121 17.45 -1.98 -0.28
N MET A 122 16.86 -2.80 0.57
CA MET A 122 17.60 -3.63 1.51
C MET A 122 18.45 -4.68 0.78
N ALA A 123 19.36 -5.33 1.50
CA ALA A 123 20.27 -6.34 0.96
C ALA A 123 19.55 -7.54 0.30
N ASP A 124 18.28 -7.79 0.63
CA ASP A 124 17.48 -8.84 -0.01
C ASP A 124 17.03 -8.50 -1.45
N GLY A 125 17.20 -7.25 -1.88
CA GLY A 125 16.79 -6.77 -3.20
C GLY A 125 15.27 -6.69 -3.41
N ARG A 126 14.45 -6.92 -2.37
CA ARG A 126 12.98 -6.95 -2.45
C ARG A 126 12.35 -5.79 -1.71
N HIS A 127 12.75 -5.56 -0.47
CA HIS A 127 12.16 -4.52 0.36
C HIS A 127 12.87 -3.19 0.12
N PRO A 128 12.15 -2.06 0.02
CA PRO A 128 12.79 -0.75 0.06
C PRO A 128 13.53 -0.56 1.39
N SER A 129 14.65 0.15 1.36
CA SER A 129 15.34 0.57 2.58
C SER A 129 14.50 1.62 3.33
N TRP A 130 14.95 2.07 4.50
CA TRP A 130 14.29 3.20 5.17
C TRP A 130 14.25 4.45 4.29
N ASN A 131 15.35 4.74 3.60
CA ASN A 131 15.43 5.87 2.67
C ASN A 131 14.57 5.63 1.42
N GLY A 132 14.59 4.41 0.86
CA GLY A 132 13.70 4.02 -0.23
C GLY A 132 12.21 4.15 0.13
N SER A 133 11.79 3.70 1.31
CA SER A 133 10.41 3.83 1.78
C SER A 133 10.01 5.27 2.07
N TYR A 134 10.94 6.14 2.49
CA TYR A 134 10.68 7.58 2.61
C TYR A 134 10.34 8.19 1.24
N HIS A 135 11.17 7.98 0.23
CA HIS A 135 10.91 8.50 -1.11
C HIS A 135 9.69 7.89 -1.78
N TRP A 136 9.40 6.62 -1.49
CA TRP A 136 8.14 6.02 -1.91
C TRP A 136 6.95 6.72 -1.28
N ALA A 137 7.01 7.01 0.02
CA ALA A 137 5.95 7.72 0.72
C ALA A 137 5.80 9.16 0.22
N GLU A 138 6.88 9.86 -0.11
CA GLU A 138 6.80 11.19 -0.71
C GLU A 138 6.06 11.17 -2.06
N ALA A 139 6.32 10.16 -2.89
CA ALA A 139 5.64 10.02 -4.17
C ALA A 139 4.13 9.76 -3.99
N VAL A 140 3.77 8.90 -3.04
CA VAL A 140 2.36 8.66 -2.66
C VAL A 140 1.73 9.91 -2.05
N TRP A 141 2.46 10.67 -1.24
CA TRP A 141 1.95 11.90 -0.63
C TRP A 141 1.60 12.95 -1.67
N LYS A 142 2.44 13.10 -2.70
CA LYS A 142 2.16 13.97 -3.86
C LYS A 142 0.90 13.53 -4.61
N GLU A 143 0.71 12.22 -4.81
CA GLU A 143 -0.51 11.67 -5.43
C GLU A 143 -1.79 11.98 -4.63
N LEU A 144 -1.67 12.07 -3.30
CA LEU A 144 -2.73 12.46 -2.38
C LEU A 144 -2.97 13.98 -2.34
N GLY A 145 -2.23 14.78 -3.13
CA GLY A 145 -2.34 16.23 -3.18
C GLY A 145 -1.46 16.96 -2.16
N GLY A 146 -0.50 16.27 -1.56
CA GLY A 146 0.48 16.87 -0.67
C GLY A 146 1.39 17.89 -1.38
N THR A 147 1.45 19.11 -0.84
CA THR A 147 2.28 20.19 -1.40
C THR A 147 3.65 20.30 -0.74
N GLU A 148 3.73 19.98 0.55
CA GLU A 148 4.97 20.02 1.32
C GLU A 148 5.64 18.65 1.42
N PRO A 149 6.99 18.59 1.45
CA PRO A 149 7.72 17.34 1.67
C PRO A 149 7.36 16.66 3.00
N LEU A 150 7.50 15.34 3.05
CA LEU A 150 7.33 14.60 4.29
C LEU A 150 8.45 14.94 5.28
N PRO A 151 8.17 15.05 6.59
CA PRO A 151 9.21 15.23 7.60
C PRO A 151 10.27 14.13 7.52
N THR A 152 11.54 14.52 7.45
CA THR A 152 12.65 13.57 7.43
C THR A 152 12.76 12.84 8.77
N GLY A 153 13.15 11.56 8.74
CA GLY A 153 13.40 10.76 9.95
C GLY A 153 12.17 10.18 10.67
N GLN A 154 10.94 10.64 10.41
CA GLN A 154 9.73 10.26 11.18
C GLN A 154 9.04 8.92 10.82
N GLY A 155 9.70 8.01 10.10
CA GLY A 155 9.15 6.69 9.76
C GLY A 155 9.97 5.50 10.25
N LYS A 156 11.13 5.77 10.85
CA LYS A 156 11.96 4.76 11.52
C LYS A 156 11.40 4.55 12.93
N PRO A 157 11.18 3.30 13.39
CA PRO A 157 11.01 3.04 14.80
C PRO A 157 12.19 3.66 15.55
N SER A 158 11.95 4.22 16.73
CA SER A 158 13.01 4.40 17.70
C SER A 158 13.73 3.05 17.85
N SER A 159 15.05 3.03 17.66
CA SER A 159 15.85 1.84 17.96
C SER A 159 15.47 1.33 19.37
N PRO A 160 15.35 0.00 19.57
CA PRO A 160 15.27 -0.52 20.92
C PRO A 160 16.48 -0.09 21.76
#